data_AF-A0A8C0VI69-F1
#
_entry.id   AF-A0A8C0VI69-F1
#
_cell.length_a   1.000
_cell.length_b   1.000
_cell.length_c   1.000
_cell.angle_alpha   90.00
_cell.angle_beta   90.00
_cell.angle_gamma   90.00
#
_symmetry.space_group_name_H-M   'P 1'
#
loop_
_entity.id
_entity.type
_entity.pdbx_description
1 polymer ?
#
loop_
_entity_poly.entity_id
_entity_poly.type
_entity_poly.pdbx_seq_one_letter_code
_entity_poly.pdbx_strand_id
1 'polypeptide(L)'
;MAKVSHENETTSDSTAPREEQDDNASMEQYLRNKNLVLDFLRSDLNPHHLQYHWNKVHLLKKCYFYLKFEPRHVCVRDQNNMMIFADILQIANPCQLQKIKKVGKKQTEIQLALLTELLEQLERGREELSRYVQICDVETFLSQWDLNIKRVLKLSMFFNKLISLEEPRKLHVKHSLVSQIHLGGALHPPINFSIYTKKPPIFDRIESFACQTWAQLKWFTESQESHLERWQLEIKLVTDDSQTEPGYGRTQEVISNPCVINHLLPGRLYEFKVRRSDTHTLVYSQWHDCIVLKTKTHPTEDTKEAPNRSLMRRLSRPTPPV
;
A
#
# COMPACT_ATOMS: atom_id res chain seq x y z
N MET A 1 40.16 -67.87 71.76
CA MET A 1 38.77 -68.29 71.51
C MET A 1 37.96 -67.04 71.19
N ALA A 2 37.61 -66.91 69.91
CA ALA A 2 36.95 -65.76 69.32
C ALA A 2 35.42 -65.89 69.46
N LYS A 3 34.74 -64.75 69.63
CA LYS A 3 33.29 -64.63 69.47
C LYS A 3 33.08 -63.63 68.34
N VAL A 4 32.70 -64.14 67.18
CA VAL A 4 32.51 -63.39 65.93
C VAL A 4 31.04 -62.94 65.86
N SER A 5 30.86 -61.65 65.62
CA SER A 5 29.57 -61.01 65.30
C SER A 5 29.25 -61.29 63.83
N HIS A 6 28.03 -61.76 63.54
CA HIS A 6 27.51 -61.81 62.17
C HIS A 6 26.70 -60.54 61.90
N GLU A 7 27.25 -59.66 61.07
CA GLU A 7 26.49 -58.66 60.33
C GLU A 7 25.78 -59.36 59.17
N ASN A 8 24.47 -59.17 59.07
CA ASN A 8 23.71 -59.49 57.86
C ASN A 8 23.52 -58.18 57.09
N GLU A 9 24.35 -57.96 56.08
CA GLU A 9 24.11 -56.98 55.03
C GLU A 9 23.06 -57.55 54.06
N THR A 10 21.83 -57.09 54.15
CA THR A 10 20.90 -57.10 53.02
C THR A 10 21.14 -55.84 52.20
N THR A 11 22.02 -55.94 51.21
CA THR A 11 22.20 -54.94 50.17
C THR A 11 20.93 -54.89 49.31
N SER A 12 20.11 -53.87 49.54
CA SER A 12 18.98 -53.54 48.68
C SER A 12 19.52 -52.92 47.40
N ASP A 13 19.40 -53.68 46.32
CA ASP A 13 19.61 -53.21 44.95
C ASP A 13 18.55 -52.14 44.64
N SER A 14 18.98 -50.90 44.45
CA SER A 14 18.12 -49.78 44.04
C SER A 14 18.99 -48.72 43.33
N THR A 15 19.50 -49.10 42.16
CA THR A 15 20.07 -48.13 41.22
C THR A 15 19.15 -48.07 40.00
N ALA A 16 18.09 -47.23 40.07
CA ALA A 16 17.46 -46.53 38.93
C ALA A 16 16.13 -45.87 39.37
N PRO A 17 16.16 -44.59 39.79
CA PRO A 17 15.03 -43.71 39.45
C PRO A 17 15.46 -42.34 38.89
N ARG A 18 16.75 -42.03 38.88
CA ARG A 18 17.24 -40.67 38.55
C ARG A 18 17.19 -40.33 37.06
N GLU A 19 17.49 -41.27 36.17
CA GLU A 19 17.53 -41.01 34.72
C GLU A 19 16.13 -40.84 34.13
N GLU A 20 15.16 -41.69 34.49
CA GLU A 20 13.77 -41.56 34.00
C GLU A 20 13.09 -40.26 34.48
N GLN A 21 13.47 -39.75 35.65
CA GLN A 21 12.88 -38.54 36.22
C GLN A 21 13.44 -37.26 35.58
N ASP A 22 14.72 -37.27 35.16
CA ASP A 22 15.38 -36.17 34.44
C ASP A 22 14.93 -36.12 32.97
N ASP A 23 14.75 -37.28 32.33
CA ASP A 23 14.21 -37.38 30.97
C ASP A 23 12.77 -36.90 30.88
N ASN A 24 11.94 -37.22 31.88
CA ASN A 24 10.56 -36.73 31.92
C ASN A 24 10.50 -35.20 32.12
N ALA A 25 11.36 -34.65 32.99
CA ALA A 25 11.42 -33.20 33.22
C ALA A 25 11.93 -32.43 31.98
N SER A 26 12.93 -32.97 31.27
CA SER A 26 13.43 -32.38 30.02
C SER A 26 12.36 -32.41 28.91
N MET A 27 11.58 -33.49 28.83
CA MET A 27 10.49 -33.63 27.87
C MET A 27 9.34 -32.66 28.17
N GLU A 28 8.94 -32.48 29.43
CA GLU A 28 7.94 -31.49 29.82
C GLU A 28 8.39 -30.06 29.48
N GLN A 29 9.64 -29.71 29.79
CA GLN A 29 10.22 -28.42 29.47
C GLN A 29 10.29 -28.19 27.95
N TYR A 30 10.67 -29.22 27.18
CA TYR A 30 10.66 -29.17 25.72
C TYR A 30 9.27 -28.89 25.17
N LEU A 31 8.24 -29.64 25.60
CA LEU A 31 6.87 -29.46 25.15
C LEU A 31 6.34 -28.06 25.48
N ARG A 32 6.61 -27.58 26.70
CA ARG A 32 6.24 -26.23 27.13
C ARG A 32 6.86 -25.17 26.23
N ASN A 33 8.17 -25.24 26.03
CA ASN A 33 8.92 -24.27 25.22
C ASN A 33 8.54 -24.32 23.74
N LYS A 34 8.32 -25.52 23.21
CA LYS A 34 7.83 -25.74 21.85
C LYS A 34 6.44 -25.13 21.65
N ASN A 35 5.54 -25.32 22.59
CA ASN A 35 4.19 -24.74 22.54
C ASN A 35 4.24 -23.22 22.56
N LEU A 36 5.11 -22.59 23.37
CA LEU A 36 5.29 -21.13 23.35
C LEU A 36 5.67 -20.60 21.96
N VAL A 37 6.59 -21.27 21.27
CA VAL A 37 7.00 -20.86 19.91
C VAL A 37 5.88 -21.12 18.90
N LEU A 38 5.20 -22.27 19.00
CA LEU A 38 4.07 -22.60 18.13
C LEU A 38 2.92 -21.62 18.27
N ASP A 39 2.59 -21.22 19.49
CA ASP A 39 1.53 -20.26 19.78
C ASP A 39 1.87 -18.91 19.15
N PHE A 40 3.09 -18.41 19.35
CA PHE A 40 3.57 -17.18 18.71
C PHE A 40 3.54 -17.24 17.16
N LEU A 41 3.89 -18.38 16.57
CA LEU A 41 3.83 -18.60 15.12
C LEU A 41 2.39 -18.65 14.57
N ARG A 42 1.43 -19.08 15.38
CA ARG A 42 0.02 -19.22 15.02
C ARG A 42 -0.78 -17.93 15.26
N SER A 43 -0.36 -17.11 16.22
CA SER A 43 -0.98 -15.82 16.54
C SER A 43 -0.32 -14.66 15.79
N ASP A 44 0.77 -14.12 16.32
CA ASP A 44 1.37 -12.86 15.90
C ASP A 44 2.07 -12.99 14.54
N LEU A 45 2.77 -14.11 14.31
CA LEU A 45 3.43 -14.41 13.02
C LEU A 45 2.62 -15.34 12.12
N ASN A 46 1.29 -15.27 12.21
CA ASN A 46 0.42 -15.99 11.30
C ASN A 46 0.67 -15.54 9.84
N PRO A 47 0.83 -16.47 8.86
CA PRO A 47 1.01 -16.13 7.45
C PRO A 47 -0.05 -15.16 6.90
N HIS A 48 -1.32 -15.35 7.29
CA HIS A 48 -2.40 -14.49 6.83
C HIS A 48 -2.29 -13.07 7.40
N HIS A 49 -1.82 -12.94 8.64
CA HIS A 49 -1.55 -11.62 9.24
C HIS A 49 -0.38 -10.93 8.52
N LEU A 50 0.72 -11.65 8.27
CA LEU A 50 1.86 -11.10 7.52
C LEU A 50 1.45 -10.68 6.10
N GLN A 51 0.66 -11.51 5.41
CA GLN A 51 0.12 -11.17 4.09
C GLN A 51 -0.77 -9.92 4.13
N TYR A 52 -1.62 -9.79 5.16
CA TYR A 52 -2.43 -8.59 5.35
C TYR A 52 -1.57 -7.33 5.48
N HIS A 53 -0.51 -7.39 6.29
CA HIS A 53 0.41 -6.27 6.45
C HIS A 53 1.21 -5.98 5.17
N TRP A 54 1.63 -7.00 4.41
CA TRP A 54 2.21 -6.82 3.08
C TRP A 54 1.28 -6.09 2.13
N ASN A 55 0.01 -6.50 2.06
CA ASN A 55 -1.00 -5.84 1.23
C ASN A 55 -1.16 -4.37 1.65
N LYS A 56 -1.19 -4.09 2.96
CA LYS A 56 -1.28 -2.74 3.52
C LYS A 56 -0.06 -1.89 3.17
N VAL A 57 1.16 -2.40 3.32
CA VAL A 57 2.40 -1.70 2.94
C VAL A 57 2.47 -1.49 1.43
N HIS A 58 2.07 -2.48 0.64
CA HIS A 58 2.03 -2.33 -0.82
C HIS A 58 1.06 -1.22 -1.24
N LEU A 59 -0.11 -1.14 -0.60
CA LEU A 59 -1.06 -0.06 -0.82
C LEU A 59 -0.50 1.29 -0.36
N LEU A 60 0.15 1.37 0.81
CA LEU A 60 0.81 2.58 1.29
C LEU A 60 1.86 3.11 0.32
N LYS A 61 2.65 2.23 -0.33
CA LYS A 61 3.61 2.63 -1.37
C LYS A 61 2.94 3.26 -2.60
N LYS A 62 1.66 2.91 -2.86
CA LYS A 62 0.86 3.49 -3.95
C LYS A 62 0.10 4.76 -3.54
N CYS A 63 -0.04 5.02 -2.24
CA CYS A 63 -0.75 6.18 -1.73
C CYS A 63 -0.03 7.50 -2.01
N TYR A 64 -0.80 8.58 -1.88
CA TYR A 64 -0.35 9.95 -1.99
C TYR A 64 -0.31 10.57 -0.60
N PHE A 65 0.81 11.20 -0.25
CA PHE A 65 1.06 11.71 1.10
C PHE A 65 1.04 13.24 1.08
N TYR A 66 0.28 13.83 1.98
CA TYR A 66 0.03 15.27 2.04
C TYR A 66 0.35 15.84 3.42
N LEU A 67 0.75 17.11 3.46
CA LEU A 67 0.85 17.88 4.70
C LEU A 67 -0.53 18.28 5.20
N LYS A 68 -0.76 18.06 6.49
CA LYS A 68 -1.85 18.65 7.26
C LYS A 68 -1.26 19.67 8.24
N PHE A 69 -1.94 20.80 8.34
CA PHE A 69 -1.60 21.90 9.24
C PHE A 69 -2.67 22.02 10.32
N GLU A 70 -2.26 22.13 11.57
CA GLU A 70 -3.16 22.36 12.70
C GLU A 70 -2.61 23.48 13.59
N PRO A 71 -3.34 24.59 13.80
CA PRO A 71 -4.64 24.92 13.20
C PRO A 71 -4.54 25.19 11.68
N ARG A 72 -5.66 25.17 10.93
CA ARG A 72 -5.65 25.53 9.49
C ARG A 72 -5.64 27.05 9.25
N HIS A 73 -6.24 27.78 10.17
CA HIS A 73 -6.37 29.22 10.10
C HIS A 73 -5.74 29.84 11.34
N VAL A 74 -5.12 31.00 11.15
CA VAL A 74 -4.47 31.75 12.24
C VAL A 74 -4.86 33.21 12.17
N CYS A 75 -4.88 33.86 13.33
CA CYS A 75 -5.14 35.28 13.41
C CYS A 75 -3.84 36.05 13.15
N VAL A 76 -3.85 36.95 12.18
CA VAL A 76 -2.69 37.78 11.79
C VAL A 76 -3.12 39.23 11.59
N ARG A 77 -2.17 40.16 11.64
CA ARG A 77 -2.45 41.55 11.26
C ARG A 77 -2.25 41.76 9.77
N ASP A 78 -3.19 42.45 9.14
CA ASP A 78 -3.06 42.88 7.76
C ASP A 78 -2.20 44.16 7.64
N GLN A 79 -2.08 44.69 6.41
CA GLN A 79 -1.33 45.92 6.12
C GLN A 79 -1.92 47.17 6.79
N ASN A 80 -3.21 47.12 7.17
CA ASN A 80 -3.93 48.20 7.86
C ASN A 80 -3.93 48.00 9.39
N ASN A 81 -3.12 47.07 9.91
CA ASN A 81 -3.03 46.72 11.33
C ASN A 81 -4.33 46.13 11.92
N MET A 82 -5.25 45.66 11.08
CA MET A 82 -6.48 44.96 11.48
C MET A 82 -6.23 43.47 11.67
N MET A 83 -6.88 42.87 12.67
CA MET A 83 -6.82 41.43 12.92
C MET A 83 -7.68 40.69 11.90
N ILE A 84 -7.07 39.83 11.08
CA ILE A 84 -7.74 38.97 10.11
C ILE A 84 -7.51 37.50 10.45
N PHE A 85 -8.43 36.64 10.02
CA PHE A 85 -8.30 35.19 10.14
C PHE A 85 -7.89 34.63 8.78
N ALA A 86 -6.61 34.29 8.62
CA ALA A 86 -6.05 33.87 7.35
C ALA A 86 -5.81 32.35 7.34
N ASP A 87 -6.03 31.70 6.18
CA ASP A 87 -5.55 30.33 5.96
C ASP A 87 -4.01 30.36 5.97
N ILE A 88 -3.41 29.43 6.74
CA ILE A 88 -1.97 29.35 6.89
C ILE A 88 -1.25 29.28 5.54
N LEU A 89 -1.82 28.62 4.54
CA LEU A 89 -1.20 28.51 3.22
C LEU A 89 -1.11 29.84 2.48
N GLN A 90 -1.98 30.81 2.78
CA GLN A 90 -1.95 32.14 2.16
C GLN A 90 -0.81 33.01 2.70
N ILE A 91 -0.42 32.79 3.96
CA ILE A 91 0.63 33.54 4.65
C ILE A 91 1.94 32.76 4.81
N ALA A 92 1.95 31.49 4.40
CA ALA A 92 3.11 30.61 4.51
C ALA A 92 4.26 31.15 3.66
N ASN A 93 5.47 31.14 4.24
CA ASN A 93 6.66 31.43 3.46
C ASN A 93 6.92 30.29 2.46
N PRO A 94 6.95 30.54 1.13
CA PRO A 94 7.07 29.48 0.14
C PRO A 94 8.36 28.66 0.28
N CYS A 95 9.48 29.31 0.61
CA CYS A 95 10.76 28.64 0.82
C CYS A 95 10.74 27.71 2.05
N GLN A 96 10.10 28.13 3.14
CA GLN A 96 9.95 27.29 4.33
C GLN A 96 8.99 26.13 4.07
N LEU A 97 7.87 26.36 3.38
CA LEU A 97 6.95 25.30 2.98
C LEU A 97 7.67 24.23 2.15
N GLN A 98 8.50 24.62 1.18
CA GLN A 98 9.28 23.67 0.39
C GLN A 98 10.28 22.86 1.23
N LYS A 99 10.92 23.48 2.24
CA LYS A 99 11.79 22.74 3.19
C LYS A 99 10.98 21.71 3.98
N ILE A 100 9.81 22.08 4.48
CA ILE A 100 8.90 21.19 5.21
C ILE A 100 8.44 20.03 4.33
N LYS A 101 8.06 20.30 3.07
CA LYS A 101 7.75 19.25 2.07
C LYS A 101 8.94 18.29 1.88
N LYS A 102 10.17 18.79 1.76
CA LYS A 102 11.36 17.93 1.64
C LYS A 102 11.56 17.03 2.86
N VAL A 103 11.38 17.57 4.08
CA VAL A 103 11.44 16.78 5.31
C VAL A 103 10.36 15.70 5.32
N GLY A 104 9.12 16.06 4.99
CA GLY A 104 8.01 15.10 4.91
C GLY A 104 8.25 14.01 3.87
N LYS A 105 8.84 14.36 2.73
CA LYS A 105 9.18 13.40 1.67
C LYS A 105 10.18 12.38 2.19
N LYS A 106 11.26 12.85 2.83
CA LYS A 106 12.30 11.99 3.40
C LYS A 106 11.77 11.12 4.53
N GLN A 107 10.95 11.67 5.43
CA GLN A 107 10.32 10.90 6.49
C GLN A 107 9.40 9.80 5.93
N THR A 108 8.64 10.10 4.87
CA THR A 108 7.78 9.13 4.18
C THR A 108 8.61 8.03 3.51
N GLU A 109 9.67 8.38 2.79
CA GLU A 109 10.59 7.42 2.16
C GLU A 109 11.20 6.47 3.21
N ILE A 110 11.68 7.00 4.33
CA ILE A 110 12.24 6.21 5.43
C ILE A 110 11.17 5.30 6.06
N GLN A 111 9.96 5.81 6.29
CA GLN A 111 8.86 5.05 6.86
C GLN A 111 8.49 3.85 5.97
N LEU A 112 8.33 4.07 4.67
CA LEU A 112 7.98 3.01 3.71
C LEU A 112 9.08 1.96 3.57
N ALA A 113 10.35 2.38 3.56
CA ALA A 113 11.49 1.47 3.55
C ALA A 113 11.54 0.62 4.83
N LEU A 114 11.39 1.26 6.00
CA LEU A 114 11.41 0.58 7.29
C LEU A 114 10.24 -0.41 7.45
N LEU A 115 9.04 -0.08 6.99
CA LEU A 115 7.90 -1.00 6.97
C LEU A 115 8.19 -2.26 6.13
N THR A 116 8.86 -2.08 4.99
CA THR A 116 9.23 -3.19 4.10
C THR A 116 10.27 -4.09 4.77
N GLU A 117 11.34 -3.50 5.29
CA GLU A 117 12.40 -4.24 6.00
C GLU A 117 11.85 -5.00 7.20
N LEU A 118 10.97 -4.38 8.00
CA LEU A 118 10.37 -5.05 9.16
C LEU A 118 9.56 -6.29 8.74
N LEU A 119 8.80 -6.22 7.65
CA LEU A 119 8.05 -7.37 7.13
C LEU A 119 8.97 -8.49 6.66
N GLU A 120 10.02 -8.17 5.90
CA GLU A 120 11.00 -9.16 5.45
C GLU A 120 11.72 -9.84 6.62
N GLN A 121 12.05 -9.09 7.68
CA GLN A 121 12.62 -9.63 8.91
C GLN A 121 11.64 -10.53 9.67
N LEU A 122 10.34 -10.18 9.68
CA LEU A 122 9.29 -10.97 10.33
C LEU A 122 9.06 -12.29 9.59
N GLU A 123 9.01 -12.28 8.25
CA GLU A 123 8.87 -13.49 7.44
C GLU A 123 10.07 -14.43 7.59
N ARG A 124 11.28 -13.88 7.45
CA ARG A 124 12.50 -14.66 7.65
C ARG A 124 12.57 -15.25 9.05
N GLY A 125 12.27 -14.44 10.07
CA GLY A 125 12.23 -14.88 11.46
C GLY A 125 11.19 -15.98 11.70
N ARG A 126 10.03 -15.87 11.06
CA ARG A 126 8.98 -16.91 11.08
C ARG A 126 9.49 -18.21 10.47
N GLU A 127 10.10 -18.17 9.29
CA GLU A 127 10.65 -19.35 8.62
C GLU A 127 11.75 -20.03 9.44
N GLU A 128 12.64 -19.24 10.06
CA GLU A 128 13.67 -19.73 10.98
C GLU A 128 13.06 -20.45 12.18
N LEU A 129 12.09 -19.83 12.87
CA LEU A 129 11.42 -20.42 14.02
C LEU A 129 10.59 -21.65 13.66
N SER A 130 9.92 -21.64 12.50
CA SER A 130 9.16 -22.79 12.00
C SER A 130 10.07 -23.99 11.75
N ARG A 131 11.24 -23.78 11.12
CA ARG A 131 12.24 -24.83 10.91
C ARG A 131 12.79 -25.37 12.23
N TYR A 132 13.12 -24.47 13.15
CA TYR A 132 13.61 -24.84 14.49
C TYR A 132 12.62 -25.76 15.24
N VAL A 133 11.32 -25.46 15.18
CA VAL A 133 10.29 -26.28 15.84
C VAL A 133 10.02 -27.61 15.15
N GLN A 134 10.20 -27.67 13.83
CA GLN A 134 9.87 -28.86 13.01
C GLN A 134 11.01 -29.87 12.91
N ILE A 135 12.26 -29.40 12.86
CA ILE A 135 13.41 -30.22 12.45
C ILE A 135 14.31 -30.58 13.66
N CYS A 136 14.34 -29.77 14.72
CA CYS A 136 15.21 -30.04 15.85
C CYS A 136 14.68 -31.19 16.73
N ASP A 137 15.59 -32.08 17.10
CA ASP A 137 15.38 -33.04 18.18
C ASP A 137 15.30 -32.33 19.55
N VAL A 138 14.93 -33.08 20.60
CA VAL A 138 14.69 -32.53 21.94
C VAL A 138 15.94 -31.85 22.49
N GLU A 139 17.11 -32.48 22.35
CA GLU A 139 18.38 -31.98 22.88
C GLU A 139 18.87 -30.72 22.15
N THR A 140 18.84 -30.72 20.80
CA THR A 140 19.20 -29.54 20.00
C THR A 140 18.23 -28.39 20.24
N PHE A 141 16.94 -28.69 20.43
CA PHE A 141 15.95 -27.68 20.75
C PHE A 141 16.28 -27.02 22.10
N LEU A 142 16.40 -27.80 23.17
CA LEU A 142 16.66 -27.26 24.51
C LEU A 142 18.00 -26.51 24.60
N SER A 143 19.07 -27.01 23.98
CA SER A 143 20.38 -26.33 23.97
C SER A 143 20.36 -24.97 23.28
N GLN A 144 19.50 -24.76 22.29
CA GLN A 144 19.36 -23.49 21.58
C GLN A 144 18.19 -22.63 22.08
N TRP A 145 17.54 -23.01 23.19
CA TRP A 145 16.33 -22.34 23.68
C TRP A 145 16.55 -20.85 23.94
N ASP A 146 17.61 -20.47 24.66
CA ASP A 146 17.89 -19.08 25.03
C ASP A 146 18.08 -18.16 23.82
N LEU A 147 18.65 -18.68 22.73
CA LEU A 147 18.80 -17.94 21.48
C LEU A 147 17.43 -17.76 20.80
N ASN A 148 16.61 -18.81 20.78
CA ASN A 148 15.32 -18.79 20.10
C ASN A 148 14.27 -17.97 20.85
N ILE A 149 14.27 -17.98 22.19
CA ILE A 149 13.36 -17.10 22.95
C ILE A 149 13.73 -15.63 22.79
N LYS A 150 15.04 -15.29 22.73
CA LYS A 150 15.48 -13.93 22.38
C LYS A 150 15.02 -13.52 20.98
N ARG A 151 15.05 -14.44 20.02
CA ARG A 151 14.52 -14.21 18.66
C ARG A 151 13.01 -13.96 18.69
N VAL A 152 12.23 -14.76 19.42
CA VAL A 152 10.78 -14.54 19.60
C VAL A 152 10.49 -13.14 20.16
N LEU A 153 11.18 -12.75 21.23
CA LEU A 153 11.02 -11.41 21.82
C LEU A 153 11.37 -10.29 20.83
N LYS A 154 12.47 -10.45 20.08
CA LYS A 154 12.87 -9.49 19.04
C LYS A 154 11.82 -9.36 17.94
N LEU A 155 11.26 -10.48 17.46
CA LEU A 155 10.23 -10.48 16.43
C LEU A 155 8.93 -9.86 16.94
N SER A 156 8.55 -10.11 18.19
CA SER A 156 7.41 -9.43 18.83
C SER A 156 7.62 -7.91 18.88
N MET A 157 8.83 -7.44 19.24
CA MET A 157 9.16 -6.01 19.19
C MET A 157 9.08 -5.44 17.76
N PHE A 158 9.54 -6.19 16.76
CA PHE A 158 9.46 -5.78 15.35
C PHE A 158 8.01 -5.68 14.87
N PHE A 159 7.16 -6.63 15.25
CA PHE A 159 5.74 -6.61 14.93
C PHE A 159 5.03 -5.42 15.56
N ASN A 160 5.29 -5.13 16.84
CA ASN A 160 4.76 -3.93 17.49
C ASN A 160 5.22 -2.63 16.81
N LYS A 161 6.50 -2.59 16.40
CA LYS A 161 7.05 -1.45 15.66
C LYS A 161 6.41 -1.30 14.28
N LEU A 162 6.13 -2.40 13.58
CA LEU A 162 5.42 -2.43 12.30
C LEU A 162 4.06 -1.75 12.46
N ILE A 163 3.20 -2.26 13.34
CA ILE A 163 1.84 -1.71 13.60
C ILE A 163 1.91 -0.21 13.88
N SER A 164 2.83 0.19 14.77
CA SER A 164 2.99 1.58 15.16
C SER A 164 3.36 2.50 13.97
N LEU A 165 4.05 1.98 12.96
CA LEU A 165 4.52 2.73 11.79
C LEU A 165 3.55 2.69 10.61
N GLU A 166 2.45 1.94 10.65
CA GLU A 166 1.53 1.85 9.52
C GLU A 166 0.72 3.14 9.31
N GLU A 167 0.56 3.96 10.35
CA GLU A 167 -0.13 5.23 10.27
C GLU A 167 0.84 6.40 10.05
N PRO A 168 0.57 7.28 9.07
CA PRO A 168 1.33 8.52 8.89
C PRO A 168 1.34 9.37 10.17
N ARG A 169 2.54 9.78 10.61
CA ARG A 169 2.73 10.42 11.91
C ARG A 169 2.90 11.94 11.83
N LYS A 170 2.99 12.55 13.02
CA LYS A 170 3.50 13.92 13.21
C LYS A 170 4.82 14.11 12.47
N LEU A 171 4.97 15.27 11.85
CA LEU A 171 6.16 15.66 11.14
C LEU A 171 7.07 16.42 12.09
N HIS A 172 8.32 15.96 12.22
CA HIS A 172 9.28 16.59 13.12
C HIS A 172 9.98 17.75 12.42
N VAL A 173 9.41 18.96 12.57
CA VAL A 173 9.91 20.18 11.93
C VAL A 173 10.39 21.16 13.00
N LYS A 174 11.62 21.67 12.84
CA LYS A 174 12.15 22.77 13.69
C LYS A 174 11.93 24.16 13.10
N HIS A 175 11.52 24.24 11.83
CA HIS A 175 11.35 25.48 11.08
C HIS A 175 9.97 26.09 11.31
N SER A 176 9.92 27.41 11.49
CA SER A 176 8.65 28.17 11.46
C SER A 176 8.17 28.33 10.02
N LEU A 177 6.90 28.02 9.77
CA LEU A 177 6.26 28.17 8.46
C LEU A 177 5.98 29.64 8.10
N VAL A 178 5.79 30.49 9.10
CA VAL A 178 5.37 31.89 8.95
C VAL A 178 6.50 32.82 9.41
N SER A 179 6.84 33.81 8.59
CA SER A 179 7.82 34.85 8.95
C SER A 179 7.29 35.77 10.05
N GLN A 180 8.17 36.23 10.94
CA GLN A 180 7.83 37.14 12.05
C GLN A 180 7.19 38.45 11.59
N ILE A 181 7.47 38.88 10.36
CA ILE A 181 6.93 40.11 9.74
C ILE A 181 5.39 40.10 9.69
N HIS A 182 4.77 38.93 9.46
CA HIS A 182 3.29 38.81 9.39
C HIS A 182 2.63 38.63 10.76
N LEU A 183 3.41 38.44 11.82
CA LEU A 183 2.91 38.16 13.16
C LEU A 183 2.87 39.41 14.06
N GLY A 184 3.36 40.56 13.59
CA GLY A 184 3.22 41.84 14.30
C GLY A 184 3.73 41.82 15.74
N GLY A 185 4.77 41.04 16.03
CA GLY A 185 5.33 40.86 17.38
C GLY A 185 4.63 39.80 18.26
N ALA A 186 3.58 39.12 17.78
CA ALA A 186 2.96 38.02 18.50
C ALA A 186 3.82 36.75 18.45
N LEU A 187 3.80 35.97 19.55
CA LEU A 187 4.45 34.66 19.64
C LEU A 187 3.98 33.78 18.46
N HIS A 188 4.90 33.04 17.83
CA HIS A 188 4.54 32.13 16.73
C HIS A 188 3.37 31.22 17.16
N PRO A 189 2.26 31.19 16.39
CA PRO A 189 1.20 30.24 16.70
C PRO A 189 1.81 28.83 16.62
N PRO A 190 1.52 27.94 17.60
CA PRO A 190 2.04 26.59 17.59
C PRO A 190 1.37 25.80 16.46
N ILE A 191 1.96 25.86 15.26
CA ILE A 191 1.50 25.12 14.09
C ILE A 191 2.09 23.72 14.14
N ASN A 192 1.23 22.72 14.29
CA ASN A 192 1.59 21.32 14.19
C ASN A 192 1.50 20.87 12.73
N PHE A 193 2.47 20.05 12.36
CA PHE A 193 2.53 19.42 11.04
C PHE A 193 2.31 17.91 11.21
N SER A 194 1.42 17.35 10.42
CA SER A 194 1.27 15.90 10.30
C SER A 194 1.17 15.51 8.84
N ILE A 195 1.45 14.25 8.55
CA ILE A 195 1.25 13.68 7.22
C ILE A 195 -0.08 12.92 7.25
N TYR A 196 -0.84 13.00 6.18
CA TYR A 196 -1.97 12.11 5.94
C TYR A 196 -1.88 11.51 4.54
N THR A 197 -2.61 10.41 4.32
CA THR A 197 -2.59 9.71 3.03
C THR A 197 -3.94 9.78 2.34
N LYS A 198 -3.91 9.82 1.01
CA LYS A 198 -5.05 9.52 0.15
C LYS A 198 -4.73 8.29 -0.69
N LYS A 199 -5.75 7.46 -0.93
CA LYS A 199 -5.62 6.25 -1.74
C LYS A 199 -5.31 6.61 -3.20
N PRO A 200 -4.61 5.72 -3.94
CA PRO A 200 -4.40 5.92 -5.37
C PRO A 200 -5.72 5.91 -6.16
N PRO A 201 -5.87 6.72 -7.23
CA PRO A 201 -6.96 6.55 -8.19
C PRO A 201 -6.72 5.30 -9.05
N ILE A 202 -7.70 4.42 -9.19
CA ILE A 202 -7.57 3.18 -9.98
C ILE A 202 -8.62 3.17 -11.09
N PHE A 203 -8.23 3.03 -12.36
CA PHE A 203 -9.19 2.98 -13.47
C PHE A 203 -10.20 1.85 -13.29
N ASP A 204 -11.45 2.19 -13.51
CA ASP A 204 -12.50 1.21 -13.72
C ASP A 204 -12.30 0.59 -15.11
N ARG A 205 -11.83 -0.65 -15.16
CA ARG A 205 -11.56 -1.35 -16.42
C ARG A 205 -12.85 -1.74 -17.17
N ILE A 206 -14.00 -1.68 -16.51
CA ILE A 206 -15.31 -2.01 -17.09
C ILE A 206 -15.95 -0.74 -17.67
N GLU A 207 -15.92 0.36 -16.93
CA GLU A 207 -16.55 1.62 -17.35
C GLU A 207 -15.61 2.57 -18.13
N SER A 208 -14.32 2.22 -18.24
CA SER A 208 -13.39 2.90 -19.14
C SER A 208 -13.33 2.18 -20.49
N PHE A 209 -13.69 2.89 -21.57
CA PHE A 209 -13.72 2.32 -22.92
C PHE A 209 -13.40 3.37 -23.98
N ALA A 210 -12.96 2.90 -25.15
CA ALA A 210 -12.71 3.74 -26.31
C ALA A 210 -13.77 3.50 -27.41
N CYS A 211 -14.21 4.61 -27.99
CA CYS A 211 -15.01 4.68 -29.19
C CYS A 211 -14.12 5.01 -30.40
N GLN A 212 -14.71 5.43 -31.51
CA GLN A 212 -13.97 5.68 -32.75
C GLN A 212 -12.99 6.85 -32.63
N THR A 213 -13.42 7.98 -32.04
CA THR A 213 -12.62 9.21 -31.96
C THR A 213 -12.52 9.78 -30.55
N TRP A 214 -12.97 9.04 -29.55
CA TRP A 214 -13.00 9.47 -28.16
C TRP A 214 -12.92 8.27 -27.21
N ALA A 215 -12.59 8.52 -25.96
CA ALA A 215 -12.60 7.52 -24.89
C ALA A 215 -13.27 8.08 -23.63
N GLN A 216 -14.05 7.25 -22.95
CA GLN A 216 -14.50 7.52 -21.58
C GLN A 216 -13.54 6.82 -20.63
N LEU A 217 -13.12 7.55 -19.59
CA LEU A 217 -12.27 7.06 -18.53
C LEU A 217 -12.98 7.29 -17.20
N LYS A 218 -13.06 6.24 -16.40
CA LYS A 218 -13.56 6.29 -15.03
C LYS A 218 -12.51 5.69 -14.11
N TRP A 219 -12.38 6.22 -12.90
CA TRP A 219 -11.54 5.63 -11.87
C TRP A 219 -12.23 5.68 -10.51
N PHE A 220 -11.79 4.82 -9.60
CA PHE A 220 -12.27 4.79 -8.22
C PHE A 220 -11.26 5.44 -7.29
N THR A 221 -11.80 6.05 -6.25
CA THR A 221 -11.08 6.54 -5.08
C THR A 221 -11.83 6.02 -3.86
N GLU A 222 -11.20 5.18 -3.03
CA GLU A 222 -11.86 4.62 -1.84
C GLU A 222 -12.15 5.68 -0.77
N SER A 223 -11.41 6.79 -0.76
CA SER A 223 -11.66 7.90 0.15
C SER A 223 -12.87 8.70 -0.32
N GLN A 224 -13.80 9.04 0.59
CA GLN A 224 -14.86 10.03 0.36
C GLN A 224 -14.20 11.39 0.09
N GLU A 225 -13.80 11.61 -1.15
CA GLU A 225 -13.07 12.77 -1.58
C GLU A 225 -14.02 13.89 -1.99
N SER A 226 -13.54 15.12 -1.86
CA SER A 226 -14.32 16.26 -2.33
C SER A 226 -14.51 16.14 -3.84
N HIS A 227 -15.69 16.56 -4.30
CA HIS A 227 -16.03 16.72 -5.71
C HIS A 227 -15.16 17.75 -6.47
N LEU A 228 -14.14 18.32 -5.81
CA LEU A 228 -13.22 19.33 -6.33
C LEU A 228 -11.79 18.79 -6.48
N GLU A 229 -11.58 17.48 -6.31
CA GLU A 229 -10.26 16.87 -6.52
C GLU A 229 -9.81 17.06 -7.97
N ARG A 230 -8.56 17.46 -8.15
CA ARG A 230 -7.95 17.63 -9.47
C ARG A 230 -7.03 16.47 -9.78
N TRP A 231 -7.15 15.97 -11.00
CA TRP A 231 -6.45 14.83 -11.53
C TRP A 231 -5.56 15.27 -12.67
N GLN A 232 -4.41 14.64 -12.80
CA GLN A 232 -3.57 14.78 -13.98
C GLN A 232 -3.70 13.52 -14.81
N LEU A 233 -4.17 13.69 -16.04
CA LEU A 233 -4.29 12.64 -17.03
C LEU A 233 -3.21 12.83 -18.09
N GLU A 234 -2.38 11.80 -18.28
CA GLU A 234 -1.43 11.70 -19.37
C GLU A 234 -1.98 10.74 -20.42
N ILE A 235 -1.94 11.15 -21.68
CA ILE A 235 -2.43 10.40 -22.83
C ILE A 235 -1.24 10.22 -23.77
N LYS A 236 -0.91 8.96 -24.07
CA LYS A 236 0.19 8.60 -24.94
C LYS A 236 -0.29 7.64 -26.02
N LEU A 237 -0.02 7.95 -27.28
CA LEU A 237 -0.20 6.98 -28.37
C LEU A 237 0.85 5.87 -28.24
N VAL A 238 0.40 4.62 -28.28
CA VAL A 238 1.27 3.44 -28.28
C VAL A 238 1.59 3.12 -29.74
N THR A 239 2.83 3.37 -30.14
CA THR A 239 3.36 3.04 -31.46
C THR A 239 4.17 1.75 -31.39
N ASP A 240 4.11 0.89 -32.42
CA ASP A 240 5.03 -0.23 -32.56
C ASP A 240 6.46 0.30 -32.75
N ASP A 241 7.44 -0.38 -32.14
CA ASP A 241 8.87 0.01 -32.10
C ASP A 241 9.53 0.24 -33.47
N SER A 242 8.85 -0.09 -34.57
CA SER A 242 9.31 0.11 -35.96
C SER A 242 8.91 1.46 -36.58
N GLN A 243 7.98 2.19 -35.97
CA GLN A 243 7.47 3.48 -36.46
C GLN A 243 7.28 4.41 -35.26
N THR A 244 8.37 4.99 -34.78
CA THR A 244 8.32 6.08 -33.80
C THR A 244 7.61 7.27 -34.49
N GLU A 245 6.28 7.34 -34.45
CA GLU A 245 5.54 8.57 -34.77
C GLU A 245 5.72 9.50 -33.56
N PRO A 246 6.58 10.53 -33.63
CA PRO A 246 6.63 11.53 -32.57
C PRO A 246 5.31 12.31 -32.58
N GLY A 247 4.70 12.51 -31.40
CA GLY A 247 3.85 13.69 -31.23
C GLY A 247 2.48 13.52 -30.61
N TYR A 248 2.09 12.36 -30.09
CA TYR A 248 0.86 12.28 -29.28
C TYR A 248 1.15 11.87 -27.84
N GLY A 249 1.80 12.78 -27.12
CA GLY A 249 1.91 12.78 -25.66
C GLY A 249 1.29 14.07 -25.14
N ARG A 250 0.12 13.99 -24.49
CA ARG A 250 -0.54 15.15 -23.89
C ARG A 250 -0.80 14.90 -22.42
N THR A 251 -0.51 15.90 -21.61
CA THR A 251 -0.91 15.93 -20.21
C THR A 251 -1.94 17.02 -20.00
N GLN A 252 -3.03 16.69 -19.32
CA GLN A 252 -4.10 17.64 -19.00
C GLN A 252 -4.59 17.47 -17.56
N GLU A 253 -5.07 18.57 -16.98
CA GLU A 253 -5.74 18.53 -15.67
C GLU A 253 -7.24 18.31 -15.88
N VAL A 254 -7.82 17.45 -15.03
CA VAL A 254 -9.21 17.00 -15.12
C VAL A 254 -9.85 17.09 -13.73
N ILE A 255 -11.10 17.54 -13.68
CA ILE A 255 -11.89 17.63 -12.44
C ILE A 255 -13.12 16.72 -12.43
N SER A 256 -13.46 16.12 -13.57
CA SER A 256 -14.59 15.21 -13.71
C SER A 256 -14.16 13.75 -13.65
N ASN A 257 -14.99 12.92 -13.03
CA ASN A 257 -14.87 11.47 -13.01
C ASN A 257 -16.30 10.90 -13.08
N PRO A 258 -16.74 10.32 -14.21
CA PRO A 258 -15.95 9.99 -15.41
C PRO A 258 -15.47 11.21 -16.22
N CYS A 259 -14.47 11.00 -17.06
CA CYS A 259 -13.90 12.00 -17.98
C CYS A 259 -13.95 11.49 -19.42
N VAL A 260 -14.25 12.38 -20.38
CA VAL A 260 -14.27 12.06 -21.81
C VAL A 260 -13.10 12.75 -22.52
N ILE A 261 -12.31 11.96 -23.23
CA ILE A 261 -11.18 12.42 -24.05
C ILE A 261 -11.59 12.37 -25.51
N ASN A 262 -11.64 13.53 -26.17
CA ASN A 262 -12.01 13.67 -27.57
C ASN A 262 -10.79 13.79 -28.49
N HIS A 263 -11.03 13.71 -29.79
CA HIS A 263 -10.02 13.89 -30.85
C HIS A 263 -8.91 12.84 -30.82
N LEU A 264 -9.27 11.60 -30.48
CA LEU A 264 -8.43 10.44 -30.69
C LEU A 264 -8.51 9.98 -32.14
N LEU A 265 -7.43 9.41 -32.65
CA LEU A 265 -7.39 8.86 -34.00
C LEU A 265 -8.05 7.47 -34.01
N PRO A 266 -8.90 7.15 -35.00
CA PRO A 266 -9.51 5.83 -35.15
C PRO A 266 -8.51 4.70 -35.38
N GLY A 267 -8.82 3.50 -34.88
CA GLY A 267 -8.01 2.29 -35.05
C GLY A 267 -6.67 2.27 -34.32
N ARG A 268 -6.40 3.25 -33.45
CA ARG A 268 -5.12 3.44 -32.76
C ARG A 268 -5.18 2.98 -31.30
N LEU A 269 -4.01 2.66 -30.75
CA LEU A 269 -3.86 2.19 -29.37
C LEU A 269 -3.33 3.34 -28.49
N TYR A 270 -4.02 3.63 -27.38
CA TYR A 270 -3.65 4.72 -26.47
C TYR A 270 -3.43 4.19 -25.06
N GLU A 271 -2.33 4.60 -24.43
CA GLU A 271 -2.08 4.47 -23.01
C GLU A 271 -2.55 5.74 -22.29
N PHE A 272 -3.40 5.55 -21.28
CA PHE A 272 -3.87 6.60 -20.40
C PHE A 272 -3.30 6.37 -19.01
N LYS A 273 -2.72 7.42 -18.39
CA LYS A 273 -2.24 7.38 -17.01
C LYS A 273 -2.96 8.40 -16.16
N VAL A 274 -3.43 7.98 -15.00
CA VAL A 274 -4.10 8.86 -14.03
C VAL A 274 -3.28 8.97 -12.75
N ARG A 275 -3.14 10.20 -12.27
CA ARG A 275 -2.57 10.52 -10.96
C ARG A 275 -3.27 11.73 -10.35
N ARG A 276 -3.09 11.95 -9.04
CA ARG A 276 -3.51 13.21 -8.40
C ARG A 276 -2.65 14.36 -8.90
N SER A 277 -3.25 15.53 -9.08
CA SER A 277 -2.49 16.75 -9.39
C SER A 277 -1.51 17.09 -8.27
N ASP A 278 -0.37 17.69 -8.63
CA ASP A 278 0.58 18.21 -7.64
C ASP A 278 0.00 19.45 -6.96
N THR A 279 -0.33 19.33 -5.68
CA THR A 279 -0.84 20.42 -4.87
C THR A 279 0.25 20.98 -3.96
N HIS A 280 0.03 22.20 -3.46
CA HIS A 280 0.94 22.85 -2.52
C HIS A 280 1.27 21.99 -1.28
N THR A 281 0.39 21.06 -0.91
CA THR A 281 0.54 20.18 0.25
C THR A 281 1.01 18.76 -0.10
N LEU A 282 1.10 18.38 -1.39
CA LEU A 282 1.56 17.05 -1.81
C LEU A 282 3.05 16.88 -1.51
N VAL A 283 3.40 15.84 -0.75
CA VAL A 283 4.76 15.61 -0.24
C VAL A 283 5.45 14.47 -0.96
N TYR A 284 4.71 13.38 -1.17
CA TYR A 284 5.23 12.16 -1.78
C TYR A 284 4.14 11.48 -2.60
N SER A 285 4.48 11.13 -3.83
CA SER A 285 3.72 10.27 -4.73
C SER A 285 4.68 9.65 -5.74
N GLN A 286 4.63 8.33 -5.94
CA GLN A 286 5.41 7.65 -6.99
C GLN A 286 4.52 6.85 -7.95
N TRP A 287 3.26 6.65 -7.60
CA TRP A 287 2.39 5.73 -8.30
C TRP A 287 1.39 6.45 -9.21
N HIS A 288 1.07 5.82 -10.33
CA HIS A 288 -0.02 6.17 -11.24
C HIS A 288 -0.67 4.87 -11.72
N ASP A 289 -1.96 4.90 -12.04
CA ASP A 289 -2.58 3.79 -12.75
C ASP A 289 -2.44 3.99 -14.26
N CYS A 290 -2.41 2.90 -15.01
CA CYS A 290 -2.47 2.94 -16.46
C CYS A 290 -3.54 2.01 -17.04
N ILE A 291 -4.17 2.45 -18.11
CA ILE A 291 -5.07 1.63 -18.92
C ILE A 291 -4.73 1.86 -20.40
N VAL A 292 -4.76 0.78 -21.18
CA VAL A 292 -4.54 0.84 -22.63
C VAL A 292 -5.86 0.54 -23.33
N LEU A 293 -6.31 1.45 -24.19
CA LEU A 293 -7.56 1.32 -24.94
C LEU A 293 -7.30 1.49 -26.43
N LYS A 294 -7.96 0.66 -27.25
CA LYS A 294 -7.92 0.76 -28.71
C LYS A 294 -9.17 1.45 -29.23
N THR A 295 -9.00 2.52 -30.00
CA THR A 295 -10.12 3.18 -30.68
C THR A 295 -10.65 2.30 -31.81
N LYS A 296 -11.96 2.40 -32.07
CA LYS A 296 -12.59 1.66 -33.17
C LYS A 296 -12.08 2.21 -34.51
N THR A 297 -11.90 1.34 -35.50
CA THR A 297 -11.61 1.77 -36.87
C THR A 297 -12.84 2.46 -37.47
N HIS A 298 -12.66 3.20 -38.57
CA HIS A 298 -13.82 3.58 -39.37
C HIS A 298 -14.57 2.32 -39.80
N PRO A 299 -15.92 2.33 -39.80
CA PRO A 299 -16.64 1.34 -40.56
C PRO A 299 -16.15 1.46 -42.00
N THR A 300 -15.51 0.41 -42.51
CA THR A 300 -15.22 0.29 -43.93
C THR A 300 -16.55 0.37 -44.65
N GLU A 301 -16.75 1.40 -45.47
CA GLU A 301 -17.77 1.36 -46.52
C GLU A 301 -17.29 0.36 -47.58
N ASP A 302 -17.37 -0.94 -47.29
CA ASP A 302 -17.06 -1.96 -48.28
C ASP A 302 -18.28 -2.86 -48.53
N THR A 303 -18.65 -2.81 -49.81
CA THR A 303 -19.41 -3.80 -50.57
C THR A 303 -20.93 -3.75 -50.46
N LYS A 304 -21.52 -2.82 -51.24
CA LYS A 304 -22.79 -3.09 -51.94
C LYS A 304 -22.59 -4.27 -52.90
N GLU A 305 -22.60 -5.49 -52.39
CA GLU A 305 -22.86 -6.67 -53.21
C GLU A 305 -24.38 -6.85 -53.32
N ALA A 306 -24.85 -6.87 -54.57
CA ALA A 306 -26.24 -6.79 -54.95
C ALA A 306 -27.08 -7.98 -54.45
N PRO A 307 -28.38 -7.80 -54.15
CA PRO A 307 -29.28 -8.93 -54.00
C PRO A 307 -29.54 -9.51 -55.40
N ASN A 308 -28.99 -10.70 -55.65
CA ASN A 308 -29.43 -11.58 -56.73
C ASN A 308 -30.95 -11.83 -56.61
N ARG A 309 -31.76 -11.07 -57.36
CA ARG A 309 -33.17 -11.36 -57.61
C ARG A 309 -33.32 -11.82 -59.06
N SER A 310 -33.04 -13.10 -59.29
CA SER A 310 -33.62 -13.82 -60.42
C SER A 310 -33.72 -15.31 -60.08
N LEU A 311 -34.86 -15.91 -60.43
CA LEU A 311 -35.33 -17.29 -60.17
C LEU A 311 -35.97 -17.44 -58.77
N MET A 312 -37.28 -17.60 -58.58
CA MET A 312 -38.24 -18.39 -59.35
C MET A 312 -39.59 -17.71 -59.57
N ARG A 313 -40.13 -17.94 -60.76
CA ARG A 313 -41.52 -17.75 -61.18
C ARG A 313 -42.17 -19.15 -61.22
N ARG A 314 -43.48 -19.22 -60.92
CA ARG A 314 -44.45 -20.35 -61.13
C ARG A 314 -44.55 -21.33 -59.93
N LEU A 315 -45.70 -21.72 -59.38
CA LEU A 315 -47.14 -21.71 -59.73
C LEU A 315 -47.95 -21.42 -58.44
N SER A 316 -49.17 -20.85 -58.41
CA SER A 316 -50.43 -21.43 -58.92
C SER A 316 -51.59 -20.41 -58.83
N ARG A 317 -52.47 -20.43 -59.83
CA ARG A 317 -53.83 -19.80 -59.93
C ARG A 317 -54.85 -20.58 -59.05
N PRO A 318 -56.17 -20.24 -59.01
CA PRO A 318 -56.89 -18.98 -59.31
C PRO A 318 -57.92 -18.57 -58.21
N THR A 319 -58.51 -17.38 -58.38
CA THR A 319 -59.77 -16.83 -57.82
C THR A 319 -61.01 -17.72 -58.12
N PRO A 320 -62.28 -17.46 -57.67
CA PRO A 320 -62.94 -16.19 -57.31
C PRO A 320 -64.00 -16.34 -56.15
N PRO A 321 -65.17 -15.67 -56.13
CA PRO A 321 -65.48 -14.48 -55.31
C PRO A 321 -66.69 -14.66 -54.35
N VAL A 322 -66.91 -13.72 -53.43
CA VAL A 322 -68.14 -12.89 -53.25
C VAL A 322 -67.73 -11.67 -52.44
#